data_AF-A0A955H2N5-F1
#
_entry.id   AF-A0A955H2N5-F1
#
_cell.length_a   1.000
_cell.length_b   1.000
_cell.length_c   1.000
_cell.angle_alpha   90.00
_cell.angle_beta   90.00
_cell.angle_gamma   90.00
#
_symmetry.space_group_name_H-M   'P 1'
#
loop_
_entity.id
_entity.type
_entity.pdbx_description
1 polymer ?
#
loop_
_entity_poly.entity_id
_entity_poly.type
_entity_poly.pdbx_seq_one_letter_code
_entity_poly.pdbx_strand_id
1 'polypeptide(L)'
;MFSNIWHTFFFDPVYNSLVFFIDVIPGGDVGLAIIATVLLVKTVLLPISIKAAKTQKIMKDIEPKLKELKVKFKDDKQQQAQAMMEIYRDAGMNPFASILLIFLQIPIIIALYFSVSSGGGIPLPDINTDILYSFVAAPTAITMEFLGSLDITSRSFLLALAAGVTQFIYVNLTMPKLAPKEEGAAPDMKEDFMRNMQLQMKYVMPVLITLVAYSISAAIALYFFVSNLISIGQEFYIRKHR
;
A
#
# COMPACT_ATOMS: atom_id res chain seq x y z
N MET A 1 -26.14 -1.27 2.49
CA MET A 1 -25.14 -2.23 3.02
C MET A 1 -23.71 -1.85 2.65
N PHE A 2 -23.36 -1.72 1.37
CA PHE A 2 -21.99 -1.33 0.95
C PHE A 2 -21.57 0.08 1.43
N SER A 3 -22.47 1.07 1.33
CA SER A 3 -22.22 2.42 1.86
C SER A 3 -21.87 2.40 3.35
N ASN A 4 -22.63 1.66 4.17
CA ASN A 4 -22.36 1.57 5.60
C ASN A 4 -21.00 0.91 5.90
N ILE A 5 -20.62 -0.14 5.17
CA ILE A 5 -19.29 -0.77 5.35
C ILE A 5 -18.18 0.21 4.98
N TRP A 6 -18.34 0.93 3.87
CA TRP A 6 -17.40 1.96 3.44
C TRP A 6 -17.21 3.04 4.51
N HIS A 7 -18.30 3.60 5.01
CA HIS A 7 -18.29 4.62 6.05
C HIS A 7 -17.70 4.10 7.35
N THR A 8 -18.24 3.02 7.90
CA THR A 8 -17.85 2.50 9.21
C THR A 8 -16.40 2.03 9.29
N PHE A 9 -15.88 1.37 8.25
CA PHE A 9 -14.56 0.73 8.32
C PHE A 9 -13.44 1.48 7.59
N PHE A 10 -13.76 2.40 6.68
CA PHE A 10 -12.75 3.06 5.84
C PHE A 10 -12.86 4.58 5.90
N PHE A 11 -13.98 5.16 5.48
CA PHE A 11 -14.11 6.61 5.35
C PHE A 11 -14.17 7.32 6.70
N ASP A 12 -15.13 6.99 7.58
CA ASP A 12 -15.32 7.70 8.84
C ASP A 12 -14.08 7.59 9.75
N PRO A 13 -13.42 6.41 9.90
CA PRO A 13 -12.20 6.31 10.69
C PRO A 13 -11.05 7.15 10.15
N VAL A 14 -10.85 7.18 8.83
CA VAL A 14 -9.78 7.96 8.19
C VAL A 14 -10.07 9.45 8.29
N TYR A 15 -11.31 9.87 8.03
CA TYR A 15 -11.76 11.26 8.16
C TYR A 15 -11.60 11.76 9.59
N ASN A 16 -12.14 11.03 10.57
CA ASN A 16 -12.04 11.39 11.98
C ASN A 16 -10.60 11.42 12.49
N SER A 17 -9.76 10.49 12.04
CA SER A 17 -8.33 10.52 12.37
C SER A 17 -7.67 11.77 11.83
N LEU A 18 -7.97 12.14 10.57
CA LEU A 18 -7.43 13.33 9.95
C LEU A 18 -7.86 14.59 10.72
N VAL A 19 -9.16 14.74 11.00
CA VAL A 19 -9.69 15.89 11.74
C VAL A 19 -9.11 15.98 13.14
N PHE A 20 -9.02 14.85 13.86
CA PHE A 20 -8.38 14.79 15.17
C PHE A 20 -6.93 15.28 15.13
N PHE A 21 -6.14 14.86 14.14
CA PHE A 21 -4.76 15.32 14.03
C PHE A 21 -4.66 16.78 13.59
N ILE A 22 -5.59 17.30 12.78
CA ILE A 22 -5.65 18.73 12.46
C ILE A 22 -5.88 19.56 13.74
N ASP A 23 -6.79 19.12 14.61
CA ASP A 23 -7.08 19.82 15.89
C ASP A 23 -5.87 19.84 16.83
N VAL A 24 -5.17 18.70 16.96
CA VAL A 24 -4.04 18.56 17.90
C VAL A 24 -2.74 19.20 17.39
N ILE A 25 -2.56 19.31 16.07
CA ILE A 25 -1.33 19.85 15.48
C ILE A 25 -1.33 21.38 15.55
N PRO A 26 -0.25 22.00 16.08
CA PRO A 26 -0.14 23.46 16.13
C PRO A 26 -0.33 24.09 14.75
N GLY A 27 -1.27 25.03 14.63
CA GLY A 27 -1.57 25.72 13.38
C GLY A 27 -2.47 24.96 12.40
N GLY A 28 -2.91 23.75 12.73
CA GLY A 28 -3.87 22.99 11.92
C GLY A 28 -3.32 22.49 10.60
N ASP A 29 -2.03 22.14 10.54
CA ASP A 29 -1.36 21.70 9.31
C ASP A 29 -1.91 20.35 8.83
N VAL A 30 -2.66 20.41 7.73
CA VAL A 30 -3.30 19.24 7.11
C VAL A 30 -2.27 18.25 6.59
N GLY A 31 -1.11 18.70 6.10
CA GLY A 31 -0.05 17.82 5.63
C GLY A 31 0.59 17.01 6.77
N LEU A 32 0.85 17.65 7.91
CA LEU A 32 1.29 16.94 9.12
C LEU A 32 0.19 15.99 9.65
N ALA A 33 -1.08 16.40 9.58
CA ALA A 33 -2.20 15.54 9.96
C ALA A 33 -2.34 14.31 9.06
N ILE A 34 -2.08 14.44 7.75
CA ILE A 34 -1.98 13.31 6.81
C ILE A 34 -0.87 12.37 7.24
N ILE A 35 0.33 12.87 7.57
CA ILE A 35 1.46 12.04 8.02
C ILE A 35 1.07 11.24 9.28
N ALA A 36 0.49 11.90 10.27
CA ALA A 36 0.05 11.27 11.51
C ALA A 36 -1.04 10.21 11.27
N THR A 37 -2.01 10.52 10.41
CA THR A 37 -3.07 9.57 10.02
C THR A 37 -2.50 8.34 9.35
N VAL A 38 -1.56 8.50 8.41
CA VAL A 38 -0.89 7.38 7.74
C VAL A 38 -0.13 6.52 8.74
N LEU A 39 0.58 7.13 9.70
CA LEU A 39 1.30 6.41 10.73
C LEU A 39 0.36 5.60 11.63
N LEU A 40 -0.77 6.18 12.04
CA LEU A 40 -1.80 5.48 12.82
C LEU A 40 -2.33 4.27 12.06
N VAL A 41 -2.73 4.47 10.79
CA VAL A 41 -3.27 3.39 9.95
C VAL A 41 -2.23 2.28 9.74
N LYS A 42 -0.97 2.63 9.46
CA LYS A 42 0.11 1.64 9.29
C LYS A 42 0.40 0.87 10.57
N THR A 43 0.23 1.50 11.74
CA THR A 43 0.35 0.85 13.05
C THR A 43 -0.77 -0.16 13.26
N VAL A 44 -2.02 0.20 12.96
CA VAL A 44 -3.18 -0.70 13.07
C VAL A 44 -3.05 -1.89 12.10
N LEU A 45 -2.54 -1.66 10.89
CA LEU A 45 -2.34 -2.71 9.89
C LEU A 45 -1.05 -3.53 10.09
N LEU A 46 -0.15 -3.12 10.98
CA LEU A 46 1.14 -3.77 11.23
C LEU A 46 1.05 -5.30 11.41
N PRO A 47 0.15 -5.89 12.24
CA PRO A 47 0.08 -7.35 12.37
C PRO A 47 -0.27 -8.06 11.06
N ILE A 48 -1.08 -7.44 10.21
CA ILE A 48 -1.43 -7.99 8.89
C ILE A 48 -0.22 -7.86 7.95
N SER A 49 0.46 -6.71 7.95
CA SER A 49 1.70 -6.49 7.19
C SER A 49 2.78 -7.51 7.53
N ILE A 50 2.96 -7.83 8.82
CA ILE A 50 3.92 -8.86 9.27
C ILE A 50 3.55 -10.25 8.72
N LYS A 51 2.26 -10.63 8.77
CA LYS A 51 1.79 -11.91 8.20
C LYS A 51 2.02 -11.96 6.68
N ALA A 52 1.71 -10.89 5.96
CA ALA A 52 1.95 -10.78 4.53
C ALA A 52 3.45 -10.91 4.18
N ALA A 53 4.32 -10.21 4.92
CA ALA A 53 5.77 -10.30 4.74
C ALA A 53 6.31 -11.71 5.03
N LYS A 54 5.76 -12.41 6.03
CA LYS A 54 6.10 -13.82 6.31
C LYS A 54 5.71 -14.73 5.13
N THR A 55 4.51 -14.56 4.57
CA THR A 55 4.08 -15.29 3.36
C THR A 55 5.02 -15.04 2.18
N GLN A 56 5.45 -13.79 1.97
CA GLN A 56 6.41 -13.45 0.91
C GLN A 56 7.79 -14.10 1.12
N LYS A 57 8.28 -14.16 2.38
CA LYS A 57 9.53 -14.87 2.72
C LYS A 57 9.42 -16.36 2.35
N ILE A 58 8.37 -17.03 2.82
CA ILE A 58 8.14 -18.45 2.54
C ILE A 58 8.10 -18.69 1.02
N MET A 59 7.43 -17.82 0.26
CA MET A 59 7.37 -17.91 -1.21
C MET A 59 8.77 -17.86 -1.85
N LYS A 60 9.64 -16.99 -1.35
CA LYS A 60 11.03 -16.90 -1.80
C LYS A 60 11.83 -18.15 -1.42
N ASP A 61 11.63 -18.67 -0.22
CA ASP A 61 12.36 -19.85 0.29
C ASP A 61 11.98 -21.14 -0.45
N ILE A 62 10.72 -21.29 -0.87
CA ILE A 62 10.26 -22.45 -1.65
C ILE A 62 10.45 -22.29 -3.17
N GLU A 63 10.80 -21.09 -3.66
CA GLU A 63 11.00 -20.82 -5.09
C GLU A 63 11.91 -21.87 -5.79
N PRO A 64 13.04 -22.32 -5.20
CA PRO A 64 13.87 -23.36 -5.79
C PRO A 64 13.14 -24.71 -5.91
N LYS A 65 12.39 -25.11 -4.87
CA LYS A 65 11.62 -26.36 -4.87
C LYS A 65 10.52 -26.33 -5.93
N LEU A 66 9.88 -25.18 -6.13
CA LEU A 66 8.90 -24.98 -7.19
C LEU A 66 9.53 -25.12 -8.58
N LYS A 67 10.76 -24.65 -8.77
CA LYS A 67 11.51 -24.83 -10.04
C LYS A 67 11.85 -26.30 -10.29
N GLU A 68 12.36 -27.01 -9.28
CA GLU A 68 12.64 -28.45 -9.39
C GLU A 68 11.38 -29.27 -9.71
N LEU A 69 10.27 -28.93 -9.04
CA LEU A 69 8.97 -29.57 -9.30
C LEU A 69 8.53 -29.38 -10.75
N LYS A 70 8.72 -28.18 -11.31
CA LYS A 70 8.39 -27.90 -12.71
C LYS A 70 9.16 -28.80 -13.67
N VAL A 71 10.45 -29.01 -13.43
CA VAL A 71 11.30 -29.89 -14.25
C VAL A 71 10.83 -31.34 -14.13
N LYS A 72 10.54 -31.80 -12.91
CA LYS A 72 10.14 -33.18 -12.63
C LYS A 72 8.80 -33.57 -13.25
N PHE A 73 7.83 -32.65 -13.28
CA PHE A 73 6.46 -32.90 -13.77
C PHE A 73 6.13 -32.05 -15.00
N LYS A 74 7.10 -31.89 -15.92
CA LYS A 74 6.93 -31.07 -17.13
C LYS A 74 5.74 -31.50 -17.98
N ASP A 75 5.53 -32.81 -18.10
CA ASP A 75 4.50 -33.41 -18.97
C ASP A 75 3.18 -33.73 -18.23
N ASP A 76 3.16 -33.67 -16.90
CA ASP A 76 1.97 -33.91 -16.08
C ASP A 76 1.57 -32.66 -15.27
N LYS A 77 0.77 -31.81 -15.93
CA LYS A 77 0.25 -30.56 -15.35
C LYS A 77 -0.62 -30.81 -14.12
N GLN A 78 -1.29 -31.96 -14.02
CA GLN A 78 -2.17 -32.27 -12.91
C GLN A 78 -1.36 -32.63 -11.67
N GLN A 79 -0.38 -33.52 -11.80
CA GLN A 79 0.55 -33.84 -10.72
C GLN A 79 1.39 -32.63 -10.31
N GLN A 80 1.84 -31.82 -11.27
CA GLN A 80 2.53 -30.57 -10.97
C GLN A 80 1.69 -29.63 -10.09
N ALA A 81 0.40 -29.46 -10.40
CA ALA A 81 -0.48 -28.60 -9.62
C ALA A 81 -0.72 -29.16 -8.20
N GLN A 82 -0.90 -30.48 -8.06
CA GLN A 82 -1.10 -31.13 -6.77
C GLN A 82 0.14 -31.01 -5.88
N ALA A 83 1.32 -31.38 -6.40
CA ALA A 83 2.56 -31.30 -5.65
C ALA A 83 2.97 -29.86 -5.31
N MET A 84 2.62 -28.87 -6.16
CA MET A 84 2.82 -27.46 -5.85
C MET A 84 1.96 -27.04 -4.63
N MET A 85 0.72 -27.51 -4.58
CA MET A 85 -0.16 -27.24 -3.43
C MET A 85 0.33 -27.93 -2.16
N GLU A 86 0.90 -29.14 -2.25
CA GLU A 86 1.55 -29.81 -1.12
C GLU A 86 2.73 -29.00 -0.59
N ILE A 87 3.62 -28.51 -1.46
CA ILE A 87 4.73 -27.63 -1.05
C ILE A 87 4.22 -26.39 -0.33
N TYR A 88 3.14 -25.75 -0.83
CA TYR A 88 2.55 -24.59 -0.16
C TYR A 88 1.99 -24.93 1.22
N ARG A 89 1.35 -26.10 1.37
CA ARG A 89 0.79 -26.57 2.65
C ARG A 89 1.89 -26.94 3.65
N ASP A 90 2.91 -27.66 3.21
CA ASP A 90 4.05 -28.09 4.03
C ASP A 90 4.86 -26.89 4.52
N ALA A 91 4.94 -25.84 3.68
CA ALA A 91 5.56 -24.58 4.05
C ALA A 91 4.70 -23.70 4.97
N GLY A 92 3.48 -24.13 5.31
CA GLY A 92 2.54 -23.40 6.17
C GLY A 92 2.13 -22.04 5.60
N MET A 93 2.13 -21.89 4.27
CA MET A 93 1.88 -20.62 3.62
C MET A 93 0.40 -20.27 3.60
N ASN A 94 0.05 -19.03 3.99
CA ASN A 94 -1.28 -18.47 3.76
C ASN A 94 -1.24 -17.41 2.63
N PRO A 95 -1.65 -17.73 1.40
CA PRO A 95 -1.62 -16.80 0.27
C PRO A 95 -2.61 -15.62 0.43
N PHE A 96 -3.65 -15.76 1.26
CA PHE A 96 -4.65 -14.71 1.47
C PHE A 96 -4.13 -13.53 2.27
N ALA A 97 -3.08 -13.70 3.09
CA ALA A 97 -2.54 -12.61 3.91
C ALA A 97 -2.01 -11.44 3.06
N SER A 98 -1.30 -11.73 1.97
CA SER A 98 -0.77 -10.72 1.06
C SER A 98 -1.87 -10.01 0.27
N ILE A 99 -2.90 -10.75 -0.14
CA ILE A 99 -4.05 -10.23 -0.87
C ILE A 99 -4.88 -9.32 0.04
N LEU A 100 -5.14 -9.77 1.28
CA LEU A 100 -5.90 -9.01 2.27
C LEU A 100 -5.30 -7.64 2.55
N LEU A 101 -3.97 -7.55 2.66
CA LEU A 101 -3.29 -6.27 2.87
C LEU A 101 -3.55 -5.29 1.72
N ILE A 102 -3.48 -5.76 0.48
CA ILE A 102 -3.74 -4.93 -0.71
C ILE A 102 -5.21 -4.47 -0.74
N PHE A 103 -6.14 -5.38 -0.44
CA PHE A 103 -7.56 -5.07 -0.39
C PHE A 103 -7.93 -4.05 0.68
N LEU A 104 -7.20 -4.02 1.80
CA LEU A 104 -7.37 -2.98 2.82
C LEU A 104 -6.72 -1.65 2.41
N GLN A 105 -5.58 -1.70 1.73
CA GLN A 105 -4.84 -0.50 1.35
C GLN A 105 -5.59 0.37 0.34
N ILE A 106 -6.23 -0.21 -0.68
CA ILE A 106 -6.91 0.57 -1.75
C ILE A 106 -8.05 1.45 -1.18
N PRO A 107 -9.02 0.92 -0.41
CA PRO A 107 -10.05 1.71 0.26
C PRO A 107 -9.50 2.85 1.12
N ILE A 108 -8.40 2.63 1.84
CA ILE A 108 -7.79 3.63 2.71
C ILE A 108 -7.25 4.83 1.91
N ILE A 109 -6.62 4.58 0.76
CA ILE A 109 -6.14 5.64 -0.14
C ILE A 109 -7.33 6.50 -0.60
N ILE A 110 -8.39 5.83 -1.04
CA ILE A 110 -9.61 6.47 -1.53
C ILE A 110 -10.29 7.25 -0.40
N ALA A 111 -10.31 6.71 0.82
CA ALA A 111 -10.89 7.34 1.99
C ALA A 111 -10.14 8.62 2.34
N LEU A 112 -8.80 8.62 2.30
CA LEU A 112 -8.01 9.82 2.54
C LEU A 112 -8.20 10.86 1.44
N TYR A 113 -8.25 10.42 0.17
CA TYR A 113 -8.55 11.30 -0.96
C TYR A 113 -9.88 12.02 -0.77
N PHE A 114 -10.96 11.29 -0.46
CA PHE A 114 -12.26 11.90 -0.22
C PHE A 114 -12.28 12.72 1.07
N SER A 115 -11.53 12.34 2.11
CA SER A 115 -11.44 13.12 3.34
C SER A 115 -10.89 14.53 3.08
N VAL A 116 -9.94 14.67 2.17
CA VAL A 116 -9.37 15.98 1.79
C VAL A 116 -10.22 16.70 0.73
N SER A 117 -10.64 15.99 -0.32
CA SER A 117 -11.30 16.61 -1.49
C SER A 117 -12.80 16.86 -1.32
N SER A 118 -13.47 16.10 -0.44
CA SER A 118 -14.91 16.21 -0.25
C SER A 118 -15.39 16.06 1.19
N GLY A 119 -14.50 15.79 2.17
CA GLY A 119 -14.72 15.90 3.62
C GLY A 119 -16.09 15.49 4.19
N GLY A 120 -16.76 14.50 3.59
CA GLY A 120 -18.09 14.04 4.00
C GLY A 120 -19.27 14.82 3.41
N GLY A 121 -19.05 15.57 2.32
CA GLY A 121 -20.01 16.45 1.67
C GLY A 121 -19.46 17.86 1.42
N ILE A 122 -18.38 18.26 2.11
CA ILE A 122 -17.72 19.56 2.02
C ILE A 122 -16.19 19.40 1.99
N PRO A 123 -15.47 20.08 1.07
CA PRO A 123 -14.02 20.00 0.99
C PRO A 123 -13.33 20.70 2.17
N LEU A 124 -12.12 20.25 2.52
CA LEU A 124 -11.26 21.02 3.42
C LEU A 124 -11.00 22.43 2.83
N PRO A 125 -10.92 23.48 3.67
CA PRO A 125 -10.77 23.44 5.12
C PRO A 125 -12.09 23.27 5.92
N ASP A 126 -13.25 23.25 5.28
CA ASP A 126 -14.51 23.08 6.02
C ASP A 126 -14.66 21.64 6.55
N ILE A 127 -15.20 21.49 7.76
CA ILE A 127 -15.36 20.21 8.45
C ILE A 127 -16.83 19.85 8.56
N ASN A 128 -17.19 18.65 8.11
CA ASN A 128 -18.51 18.08 8.36
C ASN A 128 -18.56 17.53 9.78
N THR A 129 -19.17 18.29 10.68
CA THR A 129 -19.31 17.92 12.09
C THR A 129 -20.28 16.76 12.33
N ASP A 130 -21.19 16.48 11.39
CA ASP A 130 -22.23 15.46 11.56
C ASP A 130 -21.68 14.02 11.57
N ILE A 131 -20.51 13.83 10.96
CA ILE A 131 -19.83 12.53 10.86
C ILE A 131 -18.65 12.42 11.84
N LEU A 132 -18.46 13.42 12.71
CA LEU A 132 -17.43 13.36 13.73
C LEU A 132 -17.84 12.40 14.85
N TYR A 133 -16.86 11.63 15.32
CA TYR A 133 -17.00 10.85 16.53
C TYR A 133 -17.10 11.81 17.73
N SER A 134 -17.81 11.37 18.76
CA SER A 134 -18.10 12.19 19.94
C SER A 134 -16.86 12.71 20.68
N PHE A 135 -15.70 12.09 20.47
CA PHE A 135 -14.42 12.48 21.07
C PHE A 135 -13.53 13.31 20.14
N VAL A 136 -13.95 13.59 18.90
CA VAL A 136 -13.21 14.41 17.94
C VAL A 136 -13.81 15.81 17.92
N ALA A 137 -13.02 16.81 18.30
CA ALA A 137 -13.43 18.20 18.26
C ALA A 137 -13.26 18.80 16.85
N ALA A 138 -14.06 19.81 16.53
CA ALA A 138 -13.87 20.59 15.32
C ALA A 138 -12.65 21.52 15.50
N PRO A 139 -11.63 21.45 14.63
CA PRO A 139 -10.44 22.28 14.72
C PRO A 139 -10.77 23.77 14.62
N THR A 140 -10.10 24.61 15.42
CA THR A 140 -10.29 26.07 15.38
C THR A 140 -9.47 26.76 14.28
N ALA A 141 -8.40 26.12 13.82
CA ALA A 141 -7.54 26.60 12.75
C ALA A 141 -7.18 25.44 11.83
N ILE A 142 -7.20 25.69 10.52
CA ILE A 142 -6.90 24.70 9.50
C ILE A 142 -6.06 25.39 8.45
N THR A 143 -4.87 24.86 8.18
CA THR A 143 -4.00 25.34 7.11
C THR A 143 -3.76 24.24 6.08
N MET A 144 -4.00 24.59 4.82
CA MET A 144 -3.70 23.72 3.67
C MET A 144 -2.22 23.81 3.28
N GLU A 145 -1.47 24.77 3.83
CA GLU A 145 -0.05 24.95 3.60
C GLU A 145 0.76 23.96 4.45
N PHE A 146 1.25 22.90 3.82
CA PHE A 146 2.17 21.96 4.45
C PHE A 146 3.50 22.63 4.74
N LEU A 147 3.92 22.59 6.01
CA LEU A 147 5.13 23.25 6.52
C LEU A 147 5.19 24.75 6.17
N GLY A 148 4.03 25.39 5.97
CA GLY A 148 3.90 26.80 5.67
C GLY A 148 4.34 27.25 4.27
N SER A 149 4.56 26.33 3.33
CA SER A 149 5.05 26.70 1.98
C SER A 149 4.48 25.88 0.82
N LEU A 150 3.85 24.75 1.09
CA LEU A 150 3.34 23.85 0.07
C LEU A 150 1.84 23.61 0.25
N ASP A 151 1.02 24.23 -0.58
CA ASP A 151 -0.41 23.94 -0.64
C ASP A 151 -0.66 22.46 -1.00
N ILE A 152 -1.25 21.74 -0.05
CA ILE A 152 -1.50 20.30 -0.13
C ILE A 152 -2.62 19.93 -1.12
N THR A 153 -3.46 20.91 -1.51
CA THR A 153 -4.51 20.73 -2.53
C THR A 153 -3.97 20.88 -3.95
N SER A 154 -2.87 21.63 -4.10
CA SER A 154 -2.20 21.87 -5.37
C SER A 154 -1.43 20.65 -5.87
N ARG A 155 -0.80 20.74 -7.06
CA ARG A 155 0.06 19.67 -7.59
C ARG A 155 1.50 19.89 -7.14
N SER A 156 2.17 18.81 -6.69
CA SER A 156 3.60 18.85 -6.33
C SER A 156 4.38 17.79 -7.10
N PHE A 157 5.19 18.23 -8.06
CA PHE A 157 6.05 17.33 -8.83
C PHE A 157 7.10 16.64 -7.94
N LEU A 158 7.70 17.39 -7.01
CA LEU A 158 8.74 16.86 -6.11
C LEU A 158 8.19 15.75 -5.22
N LEU A 159 7.03 15.95 -4.59
CA LEU A 159 6.39 14.91 -3.77
C LEU A 159 5.96 13.71 -4.62
N ALA A 160 5.40 13.95 -5.80
CA ALA A 160 4.97 12.86 -6.67
C ALA A 160 6.15 12.00 -7.14
N LEU A 161 7.27 12.64 -7.51
CA LEU A 161 8.50 11.93 -7.87
C LEU A 161 9.07 11.15 -6.66
N ALA A 162 9.09 11.77 -5.47
CA ALA A 162 9.52 11.11 -4.25
C ALA A 162 8.65 9.89 -3.91
N ALA A 163 7.33 9.99 -4.11
CA ALA A 163 6.39 8.87 -3.97
C ALA A 163 6.71 7.72 -4.94
N GLY A 164 6.98 8.02 -6.20
CA GLY A 164 7.39 7.01 -7.19
C GLY A 164 8.74 6.35 -6.89
N VAL A 165 9.74 7.14 -6.51
CA VAL A 165 11.07 6.63 -6.14
C VAL A 165 10.98 5.71 -4.92
N THR A 166 10.26 6.14 -3.88
CA THR A 166 10.05 5.30 -2.69
C THR A 166 9.21 4.07 -3.00
N GLN A 167 8.21 4.15 -3.88
CA GLN A 167 7.46 2.98 -4.36
C GLN A 167 8.39 1.98 -5.05
N PHE A 168 9.27 2.46 -5.92
CA PHE A 168 10.25 1.61 -6.60
C PHE A 168 11.17 0.92 -5.60
N ILE A 169 11.70 1.66 -4.62
CA ILE A 169 12.54 1.09 -3.55
C ILE A 169 11.76 0.03 -2.76
N TYR A 170 10.55 0.33 -2.33
CA TYR A 170 9.70 -0.57 -1.57
C TYR A 170 9.41 -1.88 -2.34
N VAL A 171 9.07 -1.79 -3.62
CA VAL A 171 8.84 -2.95 -4.49
C VAL A 171 10.11 -3.78 -4.68
N ASN A 172 11.25 -3.13 -4.91
CA ASN A 172 12.53 -3.83 -5.04
C ASN A 172 12.96 -4.55 -3.75
N LEU A 173 12.59 -4.00 -2.60
CA LEU A 173 12.83 -4.66 -1.32
C LEU A 173 11.90 -5.87 -1.19
N THR A 174 10.60 -5.70 -1.36
CA THR A 174 9.60 -6.74 -1.01
C THR A 174 9.48 -7.88 -2.03
N MET A 175 9.71 -7.63 -3.32
CA MET A 175 9.56 -8.66 -4.34
C MET A 175 10.79 -9.55 -4.50
N PRO A 176 10.60 -10.85 -4.81
CA PRO A 176 11.70 -11.74 -5.17
C PRO A 176 12.41 -11.25 -6.44
N LYS A 177 13.68 -11.63 -6.60
CA LYS A 177 14.42 -11.33 -7.83
C LYS A 177 13.79 -12.10 -8.98
N LEU A 178 13.57 -11.43 -10.11
CA LEU A 178 13.11 -12.07 -11.34
C LEU A 178 14.09 -13.19 -11.71
N ALA A 179 13.58 -14.40 -11.93
CA ALA A 179 14.39 -15.50 -12.42
C ALA A 179 14.97 -15.15 -13.81
N PRO A 180 16.28 -15.40 -14.06
CA PRO A 180 16.85 -15.30 -15.40
C PRO A 180 16.05 -16.15 -16.38
N LYS A 181 15.84 -15.66 -17.60
CA LYS A 181 15.24 -16.51 -18.64
C LYS A 181 16.35 -17.49 -19.06
N GLU A 182 16.14 -18.79 -18.88
CA GLU A 182 17.10 -19.78 -19.37
C GLU A 182 17.12 -19.74 -20.90
N GLU A 183 18.29 -19.48 -21.48
CA GLU A 183 18.46 -19.45 -22.93
C GLU A 183 18.16 -20.84 -23.51
N GLY A 184 17.21 -20.91 -24.45
CA GLY A 184 16.78 -22.17 -25.08
C GLY A 184 15.65 -22.93 -24.36
N ALA A 185 15.12 -22.41 -23.24
CA ALA A 185 13.94 -23.00 -22.59
C ALA A 185 12.67 -22.82 -23.44
N ALA A 186 11.82 -23.85 -23.46
CA ALA A 186 10.54 -23.79 -24.17
C ALA A 186 9.63 -22.68 -23.59
N PRO A 187 8.83 -21.98 -24.41
CA PRO A 187 7.95 -20.93 -23.91
C PRO A 187 6.93 -21.47 -22.90
N ASP A 188 6.93 -20.96 -21.66
CA ASP A 188 5.89 -21.23 -20.67
C ASP A 188 5.03 -19.98 -20.48
N MET A 189 3.83 -19.99 -21.07
CA MET A 189 2.88 -18.87 -21.00
C MET A 189 2.56 -18.43 -19.56
N LYS A 190 2.50 -19.37 -18.60
CA LYS A 190 2.19 -19.02 -17.20
C LYS A 190 3.35 -18.27 -16.55
N GLU A 191 4.57 -18.68 -16.84
CA GLU A 191 5.78 -18.04 -16.32
C GLU A 191 6.00 -16.68 -16.96
N ASP A 192 5.85 -16.58 -18.27
CA ASP A 192 5.95 -15.30 -18.98
C ASP A 192 4.87 -14.32 -18.48
N PHE A 193 3.65 -14.78 -18.20
CA PHE A 193 2.61 -13.97 -17.58
C PHE A 193 3.00 -13.47 -16.18
N MET A 194 3.41 -14.37 -15.28
CA MET A 194 3.81 -14.01 -13.91
C MET A 194 5.01 -13.06 -13.89
N ARG A 195 5.99 -13.29 -14.77
CA ARG A 195 7.15 -12.44 -14.97
C ARG A 195 6.75 -11.05 -15.46
N ASN A 196 5.88 -10.97 -16.46
CA ASN A 196 5.39 -9.69 -16.98
C ASN A 196 4.64 -8.91 -15.91
N MET A 197 3.82 -9.58 -15.09
CA MET A 197 3.15 -8.96 -13.95
C MET A 197 4.17 -8.39 -12.94
N GLN A 198 5.22 -9.15 -12.60
CA GLN A 198 6.29 -8.66 -11.73
C GLN A 198 7.03 -7.45 -12.33
N LEU A 199 7.33 -7.48 -13.63
CA LEU A 199 7.95 -6.34 -14.34
C LEU A 199 7.06 -5.11 -14.32
N GLN A 200 5.75 -5.27 -14.57
CA GLN A 200 4.78 -4.18 -14.50
C GLN A 200 4.72 -3.59 -13.09
N MET A 201 4.63 -4.41 -12.05
CA MET A 201 4.61 -3.91 -10.68
C MET A 201 5.92 -3.23 -10.27
N LYS A 202 7.06 -3.70 -10.80
CA LYS A 202 8.38 -3.15 -10.48
C LYS A 202 8.70 -1.85 -11.20
N TYR A 203 8.35 -1.72 -12.47
CA TYR A 203 8.77 -0.58 -13.29
C TYR A 203 7.61 0.31 -13.73
N VAL A 204 6.47 -0.27 -14.06
CA VAL A 204 5.32 0.49 -14.57
C VAL A 204 4.54 1.14 -13.42
N MET A 205 4.24 0.39 -12.35
CA MET A 205 3.43 0.92 -11.24
C MET A 205 4.06 2.11 -10.51
N PRO A 206 5.38 2.16 -10.23
CA PRO A 206 5.98 3.35 -9.64
C PRO A 206 5.82 4.60 -10.52
N VAL A 207 5.97 4.45 -11.84
CA VAL A 207 5.75 5.56 -12.79
C VAL A 207 4.29 5.96 -12.83
N LEU A 208 3.37 4.98 -12.87
CA LEU A 208 1.93 5.24 -12.82
C LEU A 208 1.54 5.98 -11.54
N ILE A 209 2.04 5.55 -10.38
CA ILE A 209 1.78 6.20 -9.09
C ILE A 209 2.31 7.63 -9.09
N THR A 210 3.50 7.89 -9.64
CA THR A 210 4.01 9.27 -9.81
C THR A 210 3.04 10.12 -10.62
N LEU A 211 2.59 9.62 -11.78
CA LEU A 211 1.69 10.36 -12.66
C LEU A 211 0.32 10.62 -12.01
N VAL A 212 -0.25 9.60 -11.35
CA VAL A 212 -1.53 9.70 -10.64
C VAL A 212 -1.42 10.66 -9.47
N ALA A 213 -0.38 10.53 -8.63
CA ALA A 213 -0.16 11.41 -7.50
C ALA A 213 0.03 12.87 -7.94
N TYR A 214 0.80 13.11 -9.01
CA TYR A 214 0.97 14.44 -9.58
C TYR A 214 -0.33 15.02 -10.15
N SER A 215 -1.14 14.17 -10.79
CA SER A 215 -2.39 14.61 -11.43
C SER A 215 -3.48 14.97 -10.42
N ILE A 216 -3.51 14.28 -9.28
CA ILE A 216 -4.54 14.45 -8.25
C ILE A 216 -4.21 15.63 -7.33
N SER A 217 -3.23 15.49 -6.43
CA SER A 217 -2.85 16.54 -5.47
C SER A 217 -1.60 16.18 -4.67
N ALA A 218 -0.98 17.19 -4.06
CA ALA A 218 0.14 17.05 -3.15
C ALA A 218 -0.23 16.23 -1.90
N ALA A 219 -1.50 16.25 -1.45
CA ALA A 219 -2.01 15.39 -0.38
C ALA A 219 -1.81 13.90 -0.68
N ILE A 220 -2.17 13.48 -1.91
CA ILE A 220 -2.04 12.09 -2.34
C ILE A 220 -0.57 11.73 -2.58
N ALA A 221 0.21 12.65 -3.14
CA ALA A 221 1.65 12.46 -3.27
C ALA A 221 2.33 12.27 -1.90
N LEU A 222 2.01 13.12 -0.92
CA LEU A 222 2.52 13.03 0.44
C LEU A 222 2.12 11.71 1.10
N TYR A 223 0.86 11.31 0.95
CA TYR A 223 0.37 10.03 1.43
C TYR A 223 1.22 8.86 0.90
N PHE A 224 1.41 8.76 -0.42
CA PHE A 224 2.15 7.65 -1.02
C PHE A 224 3.60 7.66 -0.54
N PHE A 225 4.24 8.83 -0.53
CA PHE A 225 5.60 8.99 -0.05
C PHE A 225 5.78 8.49 1.39
N VAL A 226 4.95 8.97 2.32
CA VAL A 226 5.02 8.62 3.75
C VAL A 226 4.65 7.15 3.97
N SER A 227 3.59 6.67 3.32
CA SER A 227 3.15 5.27 3.37
C SER A 227 4.26 4.33 2.91
N ASN A 228 5.00 4.69 1.85
CA ASN A 228 6.11 3.91 1.33
C ASN A 228 7.31 3.95 2.27
N LEU A 229 7.68 5.10 2.82
CA LEU A 229 8.76 5.21 3.82
C LEU A 229 8.50 4.33 5.05
N ILE A 230 7.27 4.36 5.58
CA ILE A 230 6.88 3.52 6.71
C ILE A 230 6.95 2.04 6.30
N SER A 231 6.47 1.68 5.11
CA SER A 231 6.48 0.29 4.64
C SER A 231 7.91 -0.24 4.41
N ILE A 232 8.81 0.62 3.94
CA ILE A 232 10.25 0.32 3.83
C ILE A 232 10.84 0.10 5.22
N GLY A 233 10.56 0.98 6.19
CA GLY A 233 10.99 0.83 7.58
C GLY A 233 10.48 -0.46 8.22
N GLN A 234 9.20 -0.80 7.99
CA GLN A 234 8.58 -2.06 8.42
C GLN A 234 9.31 -3.26 7.81
N GLU A 235 9.57 -3.25 6.49
CA GLU A 235 10.28 -4.35 5.83
C GLU A 235 11.71 -4.52 6.36
N PHE A 236 12.43 -3.45 6.67
CA PHE A 236 13.74 -3.53 7.31
C PHE A 236 13.66 -4.09 8.74
N TYR A 237 12.69 -3.65 9.54
CA TYR A 237 12.48 -4.18 10.89
C TYR A 237 12.17 -5.67 10.86
N ILE A 238 11.26 -6.08 9.98
CA ILE A 238 10.88 -7.48 9.78
C ILE A 238 12.10 -8.30 9.31
N ARG A 239 12.94 -7.75 8.41
CA ARG A 239 14.17 -8.41 7.96
C ARG A 239 15.23 -8.59 9.03
N LYS A 240 15.31 -7.68 9.99
CA LYS A 240 16.30 -7.74 11.07
C LYS A 240 15.91 -8.77 12.14
N HIS A 241 14.61 -8.96 12.38
CA HIS A 241 14.07 -9.93 13.34
C HIS A 241 13.62 -11.23 12.65
N ARG A 242 14.21 -11.53 11.48
CA ARG A 242 13.84 -12.61 10.57
C ARG A 242 14.74 -13.82 10.69
#